data_AF-A0A2G9WNJ2-F1
#
_entry.id   AF-A0A2G9WNJ2-F1
#
_cell.length_a   1.000
_cell.length_b   1.000
_cell.length_c   1.000
_cell.angle_alpha   90.00
_cell.angle_beta   90.00
_cell.angle_gamma   90.00
#
_symmetry.space_group_name_H-M   'P 1'
#
loop_
_entity.id
_entity.type
_entity.pdbx_description
1 polymer ?
#
loop_
_entity_poly.entity_id
_entity_poly.type
_entity_poly.pdbx_seq_one_letter_code
_entity_poly.pdbx_strand_id
1 'polypeptide(L)' 'PLYFFLERYRDSYLNELGAFFSAVAGEAEVPVTGEDGLRDLVVAMAARTSLREGRPVAISEIEVPVAA' A
#
# COMPACT_ATOMS: atom_id res chain seq x y z
N PRO A 1 0.27 22.07 -10.76
CA PRO A 1 -0.71 20.95 -10.68
C PRO A 1 -2.15 21.50 -10.77
N LEU A 2 -2.94 21.08 -11.75
CA LEU A 2 -4.23 21.70 -12.09
C LEU A 2 -5.38 21.40 -11.11
N TYR A 3 -5.18 20.56 -10.08
CA TYR A 3 -6.19 20.23 -9.05
C TYR A 3 -5.57 19.97 -7.68
N PHE A 4 -6.26 20.40 -6.62
CA PHE A 4 -5.93 20.11 -5.23
C PHE A 4 -6.06 18.60 -4.97
N PHE A 5 -5.24 18.02 -4.09
CA PHE A 5 -5.15 16.56 -3.97
C PHE A 5 -6.48 15.90 -3.56
N LEU A 6 -7.28 16.57 -2.74
CA LEU A 6 -8.61 16.08 -2.35
C LEU A 6 -9.56 16.02 -3.55
N GLU A 7 -9.49 16.99 -4.46
CA GLU A 7 -10.33 16.97 -5.66
C GLU A 7 -9.94 15.81 -6.59
N ARG A 8 -8.64 15.53 -6.69
CA ARG A 8 -8.11 14.42 -7.49
C ARG A 8 -8.52 13.05 -6.96
N TYR A 9 -8.54 12.87 -5.64
CA TYR A 9 -8.73 11.56 -4.99
C TYR A 9 -10.06 11.41 -4.26
N ARG A 10 -10.97 12.40 -4.38
CA ARG A 10 -12.27 12.39 -3.69
C ARG A 10 -12.98 11.05 -3.84
N ASP A 11 -13.11 10.57 -5.06
CA ASP A 11 -13.85 9.35 -5.35
C ASP A 11 -13.13 8.11 -4.77
N SER A 12 -11.80 8.11 -4.73
CA SER A 12 -11.01 7.05 -4.08
C SER A 12 -11.26 7.00 -2.57
N TYR A 13 -11.28 8.14 -1.88
CA TYR A 13 -11.58 8.20 -0.44
C TYR A 13 -13.01 7.77 -0.13
N LEU A 14 -13.99 8.16 -0.96
CA LEU A 14 -15.38 7.72 -0.80
C LEU A 14 -15.50 6.20 -0.97
N ASN A 15 -14.81 5.63 -1.95
CA ASN A 15 -14.81 4.18 -2.18
C ASN A 15 -14.13 3.42 -1.04
N GLU A 16 -13.00 3.92 -0.52
CA GLU A 16 -12.29 3.34 0.63
C GLU A 16 -13.19 3.28 1.87
N LEU A 17 -13.84 4.40 2.21
CA LEU A 17 -14.76 4.46 3.34
C LEU A 17 -15.96 3.51 3.17
N GLY A 18 -16.54 3.46 1.95
CA GLY A 18 -17.62 2.53 1.63
C GLY A 18 -17.20 1.07 1.84
N ALA A 19 -16.04 0.68 1.31
CA ALA A 19 -15.49 -0.67 1.49
C ALA A 19 -15.23 -0.99 2.97
N PHE A 20 -14.70 -0.04 3.72
CA PHE A 20 -14.48 -0.19 5.16
C PHE A 20 -15.80 -0.43 5.91
N PHE A 21 -16.84 0.36 5.65
CA PHE A 21 -18.13 0.20 6.33
C PHE A 21 -18.80 -1.13 6.00
N SER A 22 -18.81 -1.54 4.73
CA SER A 22 -19.35 -2.85 4.35
C SER A 22 -18.58 -4.01 5.00
N ALA A 23 -17.27 -3.89 5.13
CA ALA A 23 -16.47 -4.91 5.81
C ALA A 23 -16.79 -5.00 7.32
N VAL A 24 -16.89 -3.85 8.01
CA VAL A 24 -17.23 -3.81 9.44
C VAL A 24 -18.67 -4.26 9.70
N ALA A 25 -19.58 -4.01 8.76
CA ALA A 25 -20.97 -4.49 8.81
C ALA A 25 -21.09 -6.00 8.52
N GLY A 26 -20.01 -6.66 8.07
CA GLY A 26 -20.02 -8.08 7.70
C GLY A 26 -20.68 -8.37 6.34
N GLU A 27 -20.84 -7.34 5.50
CA GLU A 27 -21.49 -7.43 4.19
C GLU A 27 -20.51 -7.78 3.07
N ALA A 28 -19.22 -7.50 3.26
CA ALA A 28 -18.15 -7.77 2.30
C ALA A 28 -16.83 -8.10 3.00
N GLU A 29 -15.89 -8.72 2.29
CA GLU A 29 -14.51 -8.85 2.77
C GLU A 29 -13.73 -7.55 2.57
N VAL A 30 -12.66 -7.35 3.36
CA VAL A 30 -11.74 -6.24 3.14
C VAL A 30 -11.00 -6.42 1.80
N PRO A 31 -11.04 -5.45 0.88
CA PRO A 31 -10.41 -5.59 -0.43
C PRO A 31 -8.88 -5.48 -0.38
N VAL A 32 -8.34 -4.91 0.71
CA VAL A 32 -6.91 -4.74 0.97
C VAL A 32 -6.65 -5.15 2.40
N THR A 33 -5.66 -6.03 2.60
CA THR A 33 -5.31 -6.64 3.89
C THR A 33 -3.97 -6.12 4.41
N GLY A 34 -3.62 -6.52 5.63
CA GLY A 34 -2.29 -6.24 6.18
C GLY A 34 -1.15 -6.86 5.37
N GLU A 35 -1.39 -7.99 4.70
CA GLU A 35 -0.41 -8.65 3.83
C GLU A 35 -0.07 -7.80 2.60
N ASP A 36 -1.07 -7.11 2.03
CA ASP A 36 -0.84 -6.21 0.90
C ASP A 36 0.07 -5.03 1.32
N GLY A 37 -0.16 -4.48 2.51
CA GLY A 37 0.70 -3.44 3.09
C GLY A 37 2.13 -3.93 3.39
N LEU A 38 2.27 -5.18 3.87
CA LEU A 38 3.59 -5.79 4.08
C LEU A 38 4.35 -5.94 2.75
N ARG A 39 3.69 -6.42 1.70
CA ARG A 39 4.29 -6.55 0.36
C ARG A 39 4.69 -5.20 -0.22
N ASP A 40 3.86 -4.18 -0.08
CA ASP A 40 4.18 -2.82 -0.51
C ASP A 40 5.42 -2.27 0.21
N LEU A 41 5.53 -2.52 1.53
CA LEU A 41 6.70 -2.15 2.30
C LEU A 41 7.98 -2.85 1.79
N VAL A 42 7.91 -4.13 1.43
CA VAL A 42 9.05 -4.87 0.84
C VAL A 42 9.51 -4.19 -0.46
N VAL A 43 8.56 -3.84 -1.33
CA VAL A 43 8.85 -3.15 -2.61
C VAL A 43 9.47 -1.78 -2.35
N ALA A 44 8.94 -1.00 -1.42
CA ALA A 44 9.48 0.30 -1.05
C ALA A 44 10.94 0.20 -0.52
N MET A 45 11.23 -0.84 0.27
CA MET A 45 12.59 -1.10 0.76
C MET A 45 13.53 -1.52 -0.38
N ALA A 46 13.09 -2.36 -1.32
CA ALA A 46 13.86 -2.70 -2.52
C ALA A 46 14.19 -1.46 -3.34
N ALA A 47 13.20 -0.61 -3.59
CA ALA A 47 13.39 0.64 -4.34
C ALA A 47 14.39 1.59 -3.64
N ARG A 48 14.31 1.72 -2.31
CA ARG A 48 15.27 2.50 -1.52
C ARG A 48 16.69 1.95 -1.63
N THR A 49 16.86 0.63 -1.53
CA THR A 49 18.16 -0.03 -1.70
C THR A 49 18.70 0.18 -3.11
N SER A 50 17.85 0.02 -4.12
CA SER A 50 18.19 0.25 -5.53
C SER A 50 18.69 1.67 -5.77
N LEU A 51 17.99 2.67 -5.23
CA LEU A 51 18.41 4.08 -5.33
C LEU A 51 19.80 4.31 -4.72
N ARG A 52 20.07 3.69 -3.57
CA ARG A 52 21.35 3.84 -2.85
C ARG A 52 22.51 3.15 -3.58
N GLU A 53 22.26 1.98 -4.16
CA GLU A 53 23.30 1.15 -4.78
C GLU A 53 23.47 1.41 -6.28
N GLY A 54 22.56 2.15 -6.90
CA GLY A 54 22.62 2.46 -8.33
C GLY A 54 22.44 1.22 -9.22
N ARG A 55 21.78 0.18 -8.72
CA ARG A 55 21.49 -1.07 -9.47
C ARG A 55 20.05 -1.52 -9.23
N PRO A 56 19.46 -2.30 -10.14
CA PRO A 56 18.23 -3.05 -9.84
C PRO A 56 18.44 -3.99 -8.63
N VAL A 57 17.42 -4.06 -7.77
CA VAL A 57 17.37 -4.93 -6.58
C VAL A 57 16.11 -5.79 -6.71
N ALA A 58 16.27 -7.11 -6.66
CA ALA A 58 15.15 -8.03 -6.68
C ALA A 58 14.42 -8.00 -5.32
N ILE A 59 13.10 -8.18 -5.33
CA ILE A 59 12.27 -8.23 -4.11
C ILE A 59 12.77 -9.33 -3.15
N SER A 60 13.25 -10.45 -3.69
CA SER A 60 13.80 -11.57 -2.91
C SER A 60 15.09 -11.25 -2.13
N GLU A 61 15.73 -10.10 -2.40
CA GLU A 61 16.90 -9.62 -1.63
C GLU A 61 16.49 -8.89 -0.34
N ILE A 62 15.19 -8.62 -0.13
CA ILE A 62 14.70 -7.83 1.01
C ILE A 62 14.11 -8.73 2.08
N GLU A 63 14.70 -8.68 3.27
CA GLU A 63 14.13 -9.27 4.48
C GLU A 63 13.35 -8.21 5.27
N VAL A 64 12.11 -8.52 5.62
CA VAL A 64 11.33 -7.69 6.54
C VAL A 64 11.43 -8.28 7.94
N PRO A 65 12.01 -7.58 8.91
CA PRO A 65 11.91 -8.00 10.30
C PRO A 65 10.45 -7.85 10.74
N VAL A 66 9.79 -8.97 10.98
CA VAL A 66 8.49 -8.98 11.66
C VAL A 66 8.78 -8.90 13.16
N ALA A 67 8.24 -7.89 13.85
CA ALA A 67 8.30 -7.86 15.31
C ALA A 67 7.54 -9.10 15.84
N ALA A 68 8.25 -9.95 16.58
CA ALA A 68 7.71 -11.15 17.22
C ALA A 68 6.79 -10.81 18.40
#